data_AF-A0AAJ1N5B5-F1
#
_entry.id   AF-A0AAJ1N5B5-F1
#
_cell.length_a   1.000
_cell.length_b   1.000
_cell.length_c   1.000
_cell.angle_alpha   90.00
_cell.angle_beta   90.00
_cell.angle_gamma   90.00
#
_symmetry.space_group_name_H-M   'P 1'
#
loop_
_entity.id
_entity.type
_entity.pdbx_description
1 polymer ?
#
loop_
_entity_poly.entity_id
_entity_poly.type
_entity_poly.pdbx_seq_one_letter_code
_entity_poly.pdbx_strand_id
1 'polypeptide(L)'
;MSFDLIIKNGTVILENEARIVDIAVQAGKIAAIGENLGEAKQVMDATGLVVSPGMVDAHTHISEPGRTHWEGYETGTRAAAKGGITTMIEMPLNQLPATVDRETIELKFDAAKGKLTIDAAQLGGLVSYNLDRLHELDEVGVVGFKCFVATCGDRGIDNDFRDVNDWQFYKGAQKLAEMGQTVLVHCENALICDELGEEAKREGRVTAHDYVASRPVFTEVEAIRRVLYLAKVAGCRLHVCHISSPEGVEEVTRARQGGQDVTCESCPHYFVLDTDQFEEIGTLAKCSPPIRDQQNQQGMWEKLFNGEIDCLVSDHSPCPPEMKAGNIMQAWGGIAGLQSCMDVMFDEAVQKRGMSLPLFAKLMATNAADIFGLKQKGRIAPGKDADFVFIQPDSKYILKNEDLEYRHKVSPYVGRTIGARITKTILRGDVIYDIEQGFPVSPKGQFILKHQQ
;
A
#
# COMPACT_ATOMS: atom_id res chain seq x y z
N MET A 1 36.19 15.42 2.17
CA MET A 1 35.29 14.96 3.26
C MET A 1 34.89 13.54 2.91
N SER A 2 34.88 12.62 3.87
CA SER A 2 34.46 11.23 3.65
C SER A 2 32.95 11.12 3.79
N PHE A 3 32.30 10.34 2.91
CA PHE A 3 30.87 10.04 3.00
C PHE A 3 30.56 9.14 4.19
N ASP A 4 29.30 9.09 4.65
CA ASP A 4 28.90 8.18 5.72
C ASP A 4 28.86 6.73 5.21
N LEU A 5 28.27 6.52 4.03
CA LEU A 5 28.14 5.21 3.39
C LEU A 5 28.39 5.33 1.88
N ILE A 6 29.06 4.34 1.30
CA ILE A 6 29.01 4.07 -0.16
C ILE A 6 28.48 2.66 -0.39
N ILE A 7 27.48 2.53 -1.25
CA ILE A 7 26.99 1.26 -1.79
C ILE A 7 27.64 1.05 -3.16
N LYS A 8 28.33 -0.07 -3.35
CA LYS A 8 29.09 -0.36 -4.58
C LYS A 8 28.57 -1.55 -5.37
N ASN A 9 28.83 -1.54 -6.67
CA ASN A 9 28.69 -2.70 -7.57
C ASN A 9 27.26 -3.26 -7.74
N GLY A 10 26.24 -2.60 -7.18
CA GLY A 10 24.85 -3.01 -7.32
C GLY A 10 24.26 -2.60 -8.65
N THR A 11 23.30 -3.37 -9.16
CA THR A 11 22.44 -2.93 -10.27
C THR A 11 21.41 -1.95 -9.72
N VAL A 12 21.71 -0.66 -9.81
CA VAL A 12 20.88 0.41 -9.25
C VAL A 12 19.75 0.74 -10.21
N ILE A 13 18.52 0.79 -9.71
CA ILE A 13 17.35 1.25 -10.47
C ILE A 13 17.28 2.78 -10.41
N LEU A 14 17.66 3.43 -11.51
CA LEU A 14 17.51 4.87 -11.73
C LEU A 14 16.17 5.14 -12.44
N GLU A 15 15.83 6.41 -12.63
CA GLU A 15 14.53 6.82 -13.18
C GLU A 15 14.21 6.24 -14.57
N ASN A 16 15.24 6.10 -15.41
CA ASN A 16 15.09 5.74 -16.83
C ASN A 16 15.77 4.43 -17.21
N GLU A 17 16.65 3.91 -16.36
CA GLU A 17 17.46 2.72 -16.64
C GLU A 17 17.85 2.01 -15.34
N ALA A 18 18.33 0.78 -15.45
CA ALA A 18 19.04 0.11 -14.38
C ALA A 18 20.45 -0.22 -14.84
N ARG A 19 21.45 0.14 -14.03
CA ARG A 19 22.86 -0.10 -14.36
C ARG A 19 23.72 -0.25 -13.12
N ILE A 20 24.91 -0.82 -13.31
CA ILE A 20 25.90 -0.91 -12.24
C ILE A 20 26.50 0.48 -12.01
N VAL A 21 26.30 1.02 -10.82
CA VAL A 21 26.82 2.33 -10.40
C VAL A 21 26.86 2.40 -8.88
N ASP A 22 27.78 3.20 -8.32
CA ASP A 22 27.88 3.38 -6.88
C ASP A 22 26.96 4.51 -6.40
N ILE A 23 26.54 4.44 -5.15
CA ILE A 23 25.74 5.46 -4.46
C ILE A 23 26.49 5.92 -3.22
N ALA A 24 26.74 7.22 -3.09
CA ALA A 24 27.26 7.84 -1.87
C ALA A 24 26.14 8.45 -1.05
N VAL A 25 26.18 8.22 0.26
CA VAL A 25 25.20 8.69 1.24
C VAL A 25 25.89 9.57 2.28
N GLN A 26 25.26 10.71 2.59
CA GLN A 26 25.68 11.64 3.64
C GLN A 26 24.46 12.10 4.42
N ALA A 27 24.52 12.02 5.75
CA ALA A 27 23.47 12.49 6.65
C ALA A 27 22.07 11.97 6.26
N GLY A 28 22.00 10.69 5.88
CA GLY A 28 20.77 10.01 5.50
C GLY A 28 20.19 10.39 4.14
N LYS A 29 20.93 11.14 3.32
CA LYS A 29 20.54 11.52 1.94
C LYS A 29 21.52 11.00 0.92
N ILE A 30 21.03 10.80 -0.30
CA ILE A 30 21.84 10.45 -1.47
C ILE A 30 22.67 11.67 -1.85
N ALA A 31 23.98 11.63 -1.62
CA ALA A 31 24.88 12.73 -1.89
C ALA A 31 25.38 12.74 -3.34
N ALA A 32 25.68 11.56 -3.89
CA ALA A 32 26.14 11.40 -5.27
C ALA A 32 25.83 10.00 -5.80
N ILE A 33 25.75 9.89 -7.12
CA ILE A 33 25.62 8.63 -7.85
C ILE A 33 26.66 8.66 -8.98
N GLY A 34 27.48 7.63 -9.12
CA GLY A 34 28.51 7.60 -10.13
C GLY A 34 29.59 6.55 -9.88
N GLU A 35 30.74 6.73 -10.50
CA GLU A 35 31.92 5.89 -10.31
C GLU A 35 32.98 6.64 -9.49
N ASN A 36 33.88 5.91 -8.83
CA ASN A 36 35.03 6.48 -8.14
C ASN A 36 34.66 7.58 -7.12
N LEU A 37 33.59 7.36 -6.35
CA LEU A 37 33.02 8.34 -5.41
C LEU A 37 33.90 8.66 -4.18
N GLY A 38 35.14 8.17 -4.13
CA GLY A 38 36.08 8.38 -3.04
C GLY A 38 35.89 7.42 -1.86
N GLU A 39 36.13 7.93 -0.64
CA GLU A 39 36.12 7.16 0.60
C GLU A 39 34.87 7.43 1.44
N ALA A 40 34.39 6.40 2.13
CA ALA A 40 33.30 6.47 3.09
C ALA A 40 33.66 5.77 4.40
N LYS A 41 33.00 6.15 5.49
CA LYS A 41 33.13 5.49 6.80
C LYS A 41 32.71 4.02 6.72
N GLN A 42 31.69 3.73 5.92
CA GLN A 42 31.21 2.39 5.63
C GLN A 42 31.11 2.16 4.11
N VAL A 43 31.49 0.96 3.67
CA VAL A 43 31.30 0.52 2.28
C VAL A 43 30.47 -0.75 2.30
N MET A 44 29.41 -0.80 1.51
CA MET A 44 28.57 -1.97 1.31
C MET A 44 28.76 -2.49 -0.11
N ASP A 45 29.09 -3.77 -0.23
CA ASP A 45 29.16 -4.44 -1.52
C ASP A 45 27.78 -5.00 -1.89
N ALA A 46 27.23 -4.51 -3.01
CA ALA A 46 25.96 -4.94 -3.57
C ALA A 46 26.14 -5.74 -4.88
N THR A 47 27.32 -6.31 -5.12
CA THR A 47 27.59 -7.17 -6.28
C THR A 47 26.54 -8.26 -6.42
N GLY A 48 25.93 -8.36 -7.60
CA GLY A 48 24.89 -9.35 -7.90
C GLY A 48 23.51 -9.04 -7.33
N LEU A 49 23.34 -7.91 -6.63
CA LEU A 49 22.08 -7.44 -6.10
C LEU A 49 21.48 -6.35 -6.99
N VAL A 50 20.14 -6.29 -7.00
CA VAL A 50 19.39 -5.13 -7.47
C VAL A 50 19.20 -4.16 -6.31
N VAL A 51 19.56 -2.90 -6.50
CA VAL A 51 19.35 -1.82 -5.54
C VAL A 51 18.19 -0.97 -6.03
N SER A 52 17.01 -1.21 -5.47
CA SER A 52 15.78 -0.48 -5.78
C SER A 52 15.57 0.65 -4.76
N PRO A 53 14.86 1.76 -5.12
CA PRO A 53 14.26 2.58 -4.08
C PRO A 53 13.40 1.68 -3.18
N GLY A 54 13.40 1.94 -1.87
CA GLY A 54 12.50 1.25 -0.96
C GLY A 54 11.04 1.51 -1.36
N MET A 55 10.17 0.51 -1.19
CA MET A 55 8.76 0.64 -1.55
C MET A 55 8.10 1.78 -0.76
N VAL A 56 7.21 2.49 -1.46
CA VAL A 56 6.29 3.48 -0.88
C VAL A 56 4.91 2.87 -0.96
N ASP A 57 4.49 2.21 0.12
CA ASP A 57 3.18 1.56 0.19
C ASP A 57 2.10 2.60 0.49
N ALA A 58 1.26 2.95 -0.49
CA ALA A 58 0.26 4.00 -0.34
C ALA A 58 -1.02 3.56 0.39
N HIS A 59 -1.13 2.29 0.77
CA HIS A 59 -2.34 1.73 1.37
C HIS A 59 -2.00 0.69 2.44
N THR A 60 -1.70 1.14 3.66
CA THR A 60 -1.41 0.27 4.80
C THR A 60 -2.37 0.55 5.95
N HIS A 61 -2.95 -0.48 6.56
CA HIS A 61 -3.72 -0.35 7.79
C HIS A 61 -2.92 -0.81 9.01
N ILE A 62 -2.68 0.10 9.94
CA ILE A 62 -2.21 -0.20 11.31
C ILE A 62 -3.38 0.09 12.25
N SER A 63 -3.58 -0.79 13.23
CA SER A 63 -4.78 -0.77 14.09
C SER A 63 -4.52 -0.15 15.46
N GLU A 64 -3.40 0.55 15.63
CA GLU A 64 -3.00 1.22 16.87
C GLU A 64 -3.19 2.74 16.72
N PRO A 65 -3.87 3.43 17.65
CA PRO A 65 -4.38 2.97 18.95
C PRO A 65 -5.70 2.16 18.89
N GLY A 66 -6.08 1.59 20.03
CA GLY A 66 -7.42 1.03 20.28
C GLY A 66 -7.68 -0.39 19.76
N ARG A 67 -7.11 -0.77 18.61
CA ARG A 67 -7.17 -2.15 18.07
C ARG A 67 -5.78 -2.77 17.91
N THR A 68 -4.82 -2.41 18.76
CA THR A 68 -3.40 -2.86 18.71
C THR A 68 -3.22 -4.39 18.69
N HIS A 69 -4.20 -5.15 19.18
CA HIS A 69 -4.21 -6.61 19.13
C HIS A 69 -4.48 -7.17 17.72
N TRP A 70 -4.99 -6.37 16.77
CA TRP A 70 -5.09 -6.73 15.35
C TRP A 70 -3.73 -6.59 14.71
N GLU A 71 -3.15 -5.38 14.78
CA GLU A 71 -1.79 -5.05 14.37
C GLU A 71 -1.37 -3.72 15.00
N GLY A 72 -0.11 -3.60 15.40
CA GLY A 72 0.44 -2.37 15.98
C GLY A 72 1.63 -1.84 15.18
N TYR A 73 2.11 -0.65 15.53
CA TYR A 73 3.23 -0.02 14.83
C TYR A 73 4.49 -0.87 14.86
N GLU A 74 4.80 -1.47 16.02
CA GLU A 74 6.03 -2.26 16.21
C GLU A 74 6.10 -3.44 15.23
N THR A 75 5.05 -4.25 15.17
CA THR A 75 5.00 -5.46 14.35
C THR A 75 4.78 -5.15 12.87
N GLY A 76 3.84 -4.24 12.57
CA GLY A 76 3.55 -3.83 11.19
C GLY A 76 4.73 -3.14 10.51
N THR A 77 5.40 -2.20 11.17
CA THR A 77 6.55 -1.49 10.54
C THR A 77 7.80 -2.36 10.44
N ARG A 78 7.98 -3.36 11.32
CA ARG A 78 9.01 -4.39 11.16
C ARG A 78 8.72 -5.28 9.95
N ALA A 79 7.48 -5.73 9.78
CA ALA A 79 7.06 -6.49 8.61
C ALA A 79 7.27 -5.69 7.32
N ALA A 80 6.94 -4.39 7.32
CA ALA A 80 7.19 -3.49 6.21
C ALA A 80 8.68 -3.41 5.86
N ALA A 81 9.55 -3.16 6.85
CA ALA A 81 11.00 -3.10 6.67
C ALA A 81 11.56 -4.42 6.12
N LYS A 82 11.13 -5.56 6.67
CA LYS A 82 11.51 -6.89 6.18
C LYS A 82 11.03 -7.15 4.75
N GLY A 83 9.87 -6.60 4.39
CA GLY A 83 9.28 -6.62 3.05
C GLY A 83 9.82 -5.58 2.08
N GLY A 84 10.87 -4.82 2.44
CA GLY A 84 11.49 -3.85 1.54
C GLY A 84 10.74 -2.52 1.42
N ILE A 85 9.76 -2.29 2.28
CA ILE A 85 9.03 -1.02 2.39
C ILE A 85 9.83 -0.10 3.32
N THR A 86 9.99 1.15 2.89
CA THR A 86 10.70 2.18 3.67
C THR A 86 9.80 3.36 4.01
N THR A 87 8.71 3.53 3.28
CA THR A 87 7.66 4.50 3.58
C THR A 87 6.30 3.84 3.42
N MET A 88 5.45 3.97 4.43
CA MET A 88 4.02 3.66 4.30
C MET A 88 3.20 4.95 4.27
N ILE A 89 2.03 4.90 3.65
CA ILE A 89 0.99 5.92 3.78
C ILE A 89 -0.16 5.27 4.53
N GLU A 90 -0.31 5.68 5.78
CA GLU A 90 -1.19 5.04 6.73
C GLU A 90 -2.65 5.45 6.52
N MET A 91 -3.52 4.45 6.41
CA MET A 91 -4.96 4.63 6.31
C MET A 91 -5.57 5.19 7.60
N PRO A 92 -6.63 6.02 7.52
CA PRO A 92 -7.24 6.66 8.69
C PRO A 92 -8.18 5.74 9.49
N LEU A 93 -8.39 4.50 9.05
CA LEU A 93 -9.33 3.54 9.65
C LEU A 93 -8.62 2.35 10.30
N ASN A 94 -9.41 1.38 10.76
CA ASN A 94 -9.06 0.24 11.61
C ASN A 94 -8.62 0.59 13.03
N GLN A 95 -7.75 1.59 13.21
CA GLN A 95 -7.47 2.14 14.54
C GLN A 95 -8.73 2.75 15.19
N LEU A 96 -8.73 2.79 16.51
CA LEU A 96 -9.76 3.44 17.32
C LEU A 96 -9.11 4.44 18.30
N PRO A 97 -9.48 5.73 18.24
CA PRO A 97 -10.44 6.33 17.32
C PRO A 97 -9.91 6.40 15.87
N ALA A 98 -10.80 6.47 14.89
CA ALA A 98 -10.43 6.74 13.50
C ALA A 98 -9.75 8.12 13.36
N THR A 99 -8.81 8.27 12.43
CA THR A 99 -8.10 9.54 12.18
C THR A 99 -8.98 10.51 11.38
N VAL A 100 -9.78 11.34 12.04
CA VAL A 100 -10.83 12.17 11.41
C VAL A 100 -10.80 13.66 11.80
N ASP A 101 -9.85 14.05 12.64
CA ASP A 101 -9.62 15.43 13.13
C ASP A 101 -8.22 15.55 13.76
N ARG A 102 -7.87 16.73 14.28
CA ARG A 102 -6.58 16.97 14.94
C ARG A 102 -6.38 16.13 16.19
N GLU A 103 -7.41 15.99 17.02
CA GLU A 103 -7.31 15.25 18.29
C GLU A 103 -6.96 13.77 18.04
N THR A 104 -7.69 13.13 17.14
CA THR A 104 -7.50 11.71 16.81
C THR A 104 -6.15 11.41 16.18
N ILE A 105 -5.60 12.30 15.34
CA ILE A 105 -4.25 12.09 14.77
C ILE A 105 -3.14 12.36 15.79
N GLU A 106 -3.31 13.31 16.71
CA GLU A 106 -2.34 13.58 17.77
C GLU A 106 -2.26 12.42 18.77
N LEU A 107 -3.41 11.83 19.14
CA LEU A 107 -3.45 10.59 19.95
C LEU A 107 -2.69 9.44 19.27
N LYS A 108 -2.81 9.33 17.95
CA LYS A 108 -2.11 8.33 17.16
C LYS A 108 -0.59 8.56 17.16
N PHE A 109 -0.15 9.81 16.99
CA PHE A 109 1.27 10.15 17.09
C PHE A 109 1.86 9.83 18.46
N ASP A 110 1.11 10.10 19.53
CA ASP A 110 1.50 9.74 20.89
C ASP A 110 1.61 8.23 21.08
N ALA A 111 0.66 7.46 20.54
CA ALA A 111 0.69 6.00 20.59
C ALA A 111 1.87 5.38 19.82
N ALA A 112 2.33 6.03 18.75
CA ALA A 112 3.42 5.53 17.89
C ALA A 112 4.84 5.88 18.37
N LYS A 113 4.99 6.70 19.42
CA LYS A 113 6.30 7.15 19.93
C LYS A 113 7.25 5.97 20.16
N GLY A 114 8.38 5.99 19.44
CA GLY A 114 9.44 4.98 19.56
C GLY A 114 9.12 3.60 18.97
N LYS A 115 8.03 3.46 18.20
CA LYS A 115 7.60 2.17 17.62
C LYS A 115 7.80 2.06 16.11
N LEU A 116 8.03 3.18 15.42
CA LEU A 116 8.17 3.20 13.96
C LEU A 116 9.55 2.68 13.52
N THR A 117 9.59 1.53 12.85
CA THR A 117 10.80 1.03 12.18
C THR A 117 11.01 1.70 10.82
N ILE A 118 9.93 2.07 10.11
CA ILE A 118 9.92 2.76 8.82
C ILE A 118 9.28 4.14 8.92
N ASP A 119 9.49 5.01 7.92
CA ASP A 119 8.80 6.29 7.88
C ASP A 119 7.32 6.12 7.47
N ALA A 120 6.43 7.01 7.95
CA ALA A 120 4.99 6.90 7.74
C ALA A 120 4.36 8.26 7.38
N ALA A 121 3.92 8.41 6.13
CA ALA A 121 2.99 9.47 5.75
C ALA A 121 1.56 9.13 6.21
N GLN A 122 0.67 10.12 6.22
CA GLN A 122 -0.60 10.05 6.92
C GLN A 122 -1.76 10.43 6.02
N LEU A 123 -2.83 9.61 6.01
CA LEU A 123 -4.11 9.97 5.42
C LEU A 123 -5.09 10.40 6.51
N GLY A 124 -5.95 11.36 6.16
CA GLY A 124 -7.13 11.73 6.93
C GLY A 124 -8.38 10.94 6.50
N GLY A 125 -9.36 10.81 7.38
CA GLY A 125 -10.67 10.26 7.03
C GLY A 125 -11.60 11.36 6.52
N LEU A 126 -12.26 11.12 5.38
CA LEU A 126 -13.48 11.82 5.01
C LEU A 126 -14.67 10.93 5.41
N VAL A 127 -15.40 11.35 6.45
CA VAL A 127 -16.52 10.59 7.02
C VAL A 127 -17.76 11.47 7.12
N SER A 128 -18.92 10.83 7.35
CA SER A 128 -20.23 11.51 7.37
C SER A 128 -20.37 12.64 8.39
N TYR A 129 -19.53 12.67 9.43
CA TYR A 129 -19.64 13.56 10.58
C TYR A 129 -18.48 14.56 10.75
N ASN A 130 -17.56 14.69 9.78
CA ASN A 130 -16.38 15.56 9.93
C ASN A 130 -16.16 16.57 8.79
N LEU A 131 -17.18 16.84 7.96
CA LEU A 131 -17.07 17.76 6.82
C LEU A 131 -16.60 19.18 7.20
N ASP A 132 -16.90 19.62 8.41
CA ASP A 132 -16.50 20.90 8.99
C ASP A 132 -15.06 20.90 9.55
N ARG A 133 -14.46 19.72 9.77
CA ARG A 133 -13.15 19.54 10.42
C ARG A 133 -12.03 19.07 9.50
N LEU A 134 -12.30 18.86 8.21
CA LEU A 134 -11.28 18.40 7.24
C LEU A 134 -10.04 19.31 7.22
N HIS A 135 -10.23 20.62 7.43
CA HIS A 135 -9.14 21.60 7.49
C HIS A 135 -8.14 21.33 8.62
N GLU A 136 -8.58 20.76 9.74
CA GLU A 136 -7.71 20.46 10.87
C GLU A 136 -6.61 19.45 10.49
N LEU A 137 -6.98 18.42 9.72
CA LEU A 137 -6.05 17.40 9.25
C LEU A 137 -5.16 17.91 8.11
N ASP A 138 -5.68 18.78 7.25
CA ASP A 138 -4.87 19.47 6.25
C ASP A 138 -3.77 20.32 6.91
N GLU A 139 -4.10 21.08 7.96
CA GLU A 139 -3.15 21.86 8.74
C GLU A 139 -2.09 20.99 9.45
N VAL A 140 -2.47 19.80 9.95
CA VAL A 140 -1.50 18.82 10.48
C VAL A 140 -0.55 18.34 9.38
N GLY A 141 -1.03 18.25 8.14
CA GLY A 141 -0.22 17.90 6.98
C GLY A 141 -0.43 16.47 6.49
N VAL A 142 -1.66 15.95 6.57
CA VAL A 142 -2.02 14.70 5.86
C VAL A 142 -1.82 14.85 4.35
N VAL A 143 -1.52 13.75 3.67
CA VAL A 143 -1.20 13.74 2.22
C VAL A 143 -2.41 13.46 1.32
N GLY A 144 -3.57 13.16 1.93
CA GLY A 144 -4.83 12.91 1.25
C GLY A 144 -5.90 12.47 2.24
N PHE A 145 -7.12 12.26 1.74
CA PHE A 145 -8.27 11.85 2.56
C PHE A 145 -8.93 10.59 1.98
N LYS A 146 -9.03 9.54 2.77
CA LYS A 146 -9.73 8.30 2.41
C LYS A 146 -11.21 8.37 2.77
N CYS A 147 -12.08 7.85 1.92
CA CYS A 147 -13.46 7.54 2.27
C CYS A 147 -13.94 6.23 1.63
N PHE A 148 -15.12 5.78 2.07
CA PHE A 148 -15.86 4.68 1.47
C PHE A 148 -17.20 5.22 0.96
N VAL A 149 -17.51 4.92 -0.29
CA VAL A 149 -18.89 4.93 -0.80
C VAL A 149 -19.52 3.52 -0.71
N ALA A 150 -18.95 2.69 0.17
CA ALA A 150 -19.27 1.32 0.46
C ALA A 150 -19.38 1.09 1.98
N THR A 151 -19.90 -0.05 2.41
CA THR A 151 -20.03 -0.42 3.82
C THR A 151 -18.66 -0.55 4.48
N CYS A 152 -18.44 0.17 5.57
CA CYS A 152 -17.20 0.13 6.35
C CYS A 152 -17.45 0.42 7.83
N GLY A 153 -16.53 -0.04 8.68
CA GLY A 153 -16.60 0.13 10.14
C GLY A 153 -17.82 -0.54 10.78
N ASP A 154 -17.91 -0.48 12.10
CA ASP A 154 -19.06 -0.99 12.85
C ASP A 154 -19.93 0.16 13.37
N ARG A 155 -21.22 0.17 13.01
CA ARG A 155 -22.19 1.19 13.44
C ARG A 155 -22.46 1.23 14.94
N GLY A 156 -22.16 0.14 15.65
CA GLY A 156 -22.25 0.03 17.10
C GLY A 156 -20.99 0.45 17.87
N ILE A 157 -19.88 0.76 17.18
CA ILE A 157 -18.62 1.18 17.83
C ILE A 157 -18.45 2.69 17.70
N ASP A 158 -18.32 3.36 18.85
CA ASP A 158 -18.04 4.79 18.92
C ASP A 158 -16.66 5.12 18.31
N ASN A 159 -16.61 6.22 17.57
CA ASN A 159 -15.41 6.72 16.87
C ASN A 159 -14.79 5.74 15.85
N ASP A 160 -15.54 4.71 15.41
CA ASP A 160 -15.13 3.91 14.26
C ASP A 160 -15.33 4.69 12.95
N PHE A 161 -14.73 4.19 11.88
CA PHE A 161 -14.84 4.80 10.56
C PHE A 161 -16.28 4.70 10.02
N ARG A 162 -16.71 5.70 9.24
CA ARG A 162 -18.06 5.75 8.64
C ARG A 162 -17.99 6.04 7.15
N ASP A 163 -18.89 5.39 6.43
CA ASP A 163 -19.14 5.66 5.03
C ASP A 163 -19.74 7.06 4.82
N VAL A 164 -19.68 7.53 3.58
CA VAL A 164 -20.29 8.78 3.12
C VAL A 164 -21.34 8.47 2.06
N ASN A 165 -22.49 9.15 2.13
CA ASN A 165 -23.43 9.17 1.01
C ASN A 165 -22.96 10.10 -0.12
N ASP A 166 -23.64 10.09 -1.27
CA ASP A 166 -23.24 10.89 -2.44
C ASP A 166 -23.14 12.39 -2.16
N TRP A 167 -24.02 12.93 -1.30
CA TRP A 167 -23.97 14.34 -0.90
C TRP A 167 -22.74 14.66 -0.06
N GLN A 168 -22.46 13.84 0.95
CA GLN A 168 -21.30 13.98 1.82
C GLN A 168 -19.99 13.79 1.04
N PHE A 169 -19.94 12.83 0.13
CA PHE A 169 -18.82 12.67 -0.79
C PHE A 169 -18.62 13.92 -1.65
N TYR A 170 -19.68 14.39 -2.34
CA TYR A 170 -19.60 15.58 -3.18
C TYR A 170 -19.15 16.82 -2.39
N LYS A 171 -19.71 17.05 -1.20
CA LYS A 171 -19.36 18.19 -0.36
C LYS A 171 -17.98 18.08 0.28
N GLY A 172 -17.59 16.88 0.70
CA GLY A 172 -16.24 16.60 1.17
C GLY A 172 -15.22 16.85 0.07
N ALA A 173 -15.42 16.25 -1.10
CA ALA A 173 -14.56 16.45 -2.26
C ALA A 173 -14.44 17.92 -2.66
N GLN A 174 -15.55 18.69 -2.63
CA GLN A 174 -15.51 20.13 -2.92
C GLN A 174 -14.59 20.89 -1.94
N LYS A 175 -14.68 20.59 -0.63
CA LYS A 175 -13.80 21.18 0.39
C LYS A 175 -12.34 20.73 0.24
N LEU A 176 -12.11 19.45 -0.09
CA LEU A 176 -10.76 18.94 -0.33
C LEU A 176 -10.10 19.60 -1.54
N ALA A 177 -10.87 19.88 -2.59
CA ALA A 177 -10.41 20.62 -3.76
C ALA A 177 -9.94 22.04 -3.39
N GLU A 178 -10.71 22.75 -2.55
CA GLU A 178 -10.35 24.09 -2.05
C GLU A 178 -9.01 24.11 -1.29
N MET A 179 -8.65 22.99 -0.64
CA MET A 179 -7.39 22.81 0.11
C MET A 179 -6.27 22.19 -0.74
N GLY A 180 -6.51 21.83 -2.00
CA GLY A 180 -5.52 21.14 -2.84
C GLY A 180 -5.18 19.73 -2.33
N GLN A 181 -6.16 19.04 -1.75
CA GLN A 181 -6.06 17.67 -1.24
C GLN A 181 -6.63 16.64 -2.22
N THR A 182 -6.09 15.43 -2.17
CA THR A 182 -6.57 14.29 -2.97
C THR A 182 -7.57 13.48 -2.15
N VAL A 183 -8.69 13.07 -2.76
CA VAL A 183 -9.61 12.10 -2.15
C VAL A 183 -9.29 10.69 -2.66
N LEU A 184 -9.14 9.73 -1.75
CA LEU A 184 -8.93 8.32 -2.03
C LEU A 184 -10.23 7.56 -1.73
N VAL A 185 -10.68 6.68 -2.62
CA VAL A 185 -12.03 6.10 -2.49
C VAL A 185 -12.00 4.59 -2.67
N HIS A 186 -12.63 3.87 -1.75
CA HIS A 186 -13.01 2.48 -1.97
C HIS A 186 -14.31 2.47 -2.79
N CYS A 187 -14.26 1.85 -3.96
CA CYS A 187 -15.35 1.90 -4.95
C CYS A 187 -15.99 0.52 -5.15
N GLU A 188 -16.98 0.18 -4.32
CA GLU A 188 -17.94 -0.89 -4.58
C GLU A 188 -19.34 -0.38 -4.24
N ASN A 189 -20.35 -0.78 -5.01
CA ASN A 189 -21.73 -0.53 -4.64
C ASN A 189 -22.14 -1.46 -3.48
N ALA A 190 -21.94 -0.98 -2.25
CA ALA A 190 -22.15 -1.82 -1.09
C ALA A 190 -23.58 -2.30 -0.91
N LEU A 191 -24.58 -1.50 -1.25
CA LEU A 191 -25.97 -1.94 -1.16
C LEU A 191 -26.18 -3.23 -1.97
N ILE A 192 -25.68 -3.27 -3.21
CA ILE A 192 -25.82 -4.43 -4.08
C ILE A 192 -24.96 -5.59 -3.57
N CYS A 193 -23.70 -5.34 -3.20
CA CYS A 193 -22.81 -6.38 -2.68
C CYS A 193 -23.35 -7.02 -1.38
N ASP A 194 -23.88 -6.22 -0.47
CA ASP A 194 -24.41 -6.68 0.81
C ASP A 194 -25.70 -7.49 0.61
N GLU A 195 -26.62 -7.04 -0.24
CA GLU A 195 -27.86 -7.77 -0.56
C GLU A 195 -27.58 -9.11 -1.27
N LEU A 196 -26.67 -9.13 -2.26
CA LEU A 196 -26.22 -10.37 -2.89
C LEU A 196 -25.51 -11.31 -1.89
N GLY A 197 -24.76 -10.73 -0.96
CA GLY A 197 -24.11 -11.48 0.12
C GLY A 197 -25.10 -12.14 1.06
N GLU A 198 -26.13 -11.42 1.49
CA GLU A 198 -27.21 -11.96 2.33
C GLU A 198 -28.11 -12.93 1.59
N GLU A 199 -28.35 -12.73 0.28
CA GLU A 199 -29.00 -13.72 -0.58
C GLU A 199 -28.21 -15.04 -0.62
N ALA A 200 -26.91 -14.99 -0.91
CA ALA A 200 -26.06 -16.17 -0.93
C ALA A 200 -26.04 -16.91 0.42
N LYS A 201 -25.95 -16.18 1.54
CA LYS A 201 -26.05 -16.77 2.90
C LYS A 201 -27.38 -17.49 3.13
N ARG A 202 -28.52 -16.89 2.74
CA ARG A 202 -29.85 -17.49 2.90
C ARG A 202 -30.01 -18.77 2.06
N GLU A 203 -29.35 -18.83 0.91
CA GLU A 203 -29.35 -19.99 0.01
C GLU A 203 -28.32 -21.06 0.41
N GLY A 204 -27.51 -20.83 1.45
CA GLY A 204 -26.44 -21.74 1.87
C GLY A 204 -25.21 -21.72 0.95
N ARG A 205 -25.11 -20.72 0.07
CA ARG A 205 -23.99 -20.47 -0.84
C ARG A 205 -22.90 -19.68 -0.11
N VAL A 206 -21.90 -20.39 0.41
CA VAL A 206 -20.88 -19.83 1.31
C VAL A 206 -19.43 -20.14 0.90
N THR A 207 -19.22 -20.55 -0.36
CA THR A 207 -17.89 -20.80 -0.94
C THR A 207 -17.16 -19.50 -1.27
N ALA A 208 -15.88 -19.59 -1.63
CA ALA A 208 -15.13 -18.42 -2.13
C ALA A 208 -15.68 -17.97 -3.48
N HIS A 209 -16.02 -18.89 -4.39
CA HIS A 209 -16.71 -18.55 -5.65
C HIS A 209 -18.04 -17.81 -5.41
N ASP A 210 -18.83 -18.23 -4.42
CA ASP A 210 -20.07 -17.53 -4.07
C ASP A 210 -19.83 -16.12 -3.53
N TYR A 211 -18.77 -15.93 -2.72
CA TYR A 211 -18.38 -14.61 -2.25
C TYR A 211 -17.98 -13.69 -3.42
N VAL A 212 -17.18 -14.19 -4.36
CA VAL A 212 -16.82 -13.43 -5.58
C VAL A 212 -18.08 -13.11 -6.39
N ALA A 213 -19.00 -14.07 -6.56
CA ALA A 213 -20.25 -13.87 -7.30
C ALA A 213 -21.19 -12.87 -6.62
N SER A 214 -21.13 -12.72 -5.29
CA SER A 214 -21.87 -11.70 -4.54
C SER A 214 -21.29 -10.28 -4.70
N ARG A 215 -20.08 -10.17 -5.27
CA ARG A 215 -19.36 -8.92 -5.54
C ARG A 215 -18.96 -8.83 -7.03
N PRO A 216 -19.94 -8.92 -7.95
CA PRO A 216 -19.68 -8.99 -9.38
C PRO A 216 -19.02 -7.71 -9.91
N VAL A 217 -18.31 -7.79 -11.05
CA VAL A 217 -17.52 -6.67 -11.61
C VAL A 217 -18.32 -5.37 -11.70
N PHE A 218 -19.61 -5.45 -12.04
CA PHE A 218 -20.42 -4.25 -12.24
C PHE A 218 -20.59 -3.40 -10.97
N THR A 219 -20.46 -3.97 -9.76
CA THR A 219 -20.59 -3.18 -8.52
C THR A 219 -19.36 -2.31 -8.28
N GLU A 220 -18.17 -2.77 -8.67
CA GLU A 220 -16.94 -1.96 -8.70
C GLU A 220 -17.05 -0.88 -9.80
N VAL A 221 -17.43 -1.28 -11.02
CA VAL A 221 -17.55 -0.36 -12.17
C VAL A 221 -18.58 0.76 -11.93
N GLU A 222 -19.76 0.45 -11.37
CA GLU A 222 -20.77 1.47 -11.04
C GLU A 222 -20.21 2.50 -10.07
N ALA A 223 -19.60 2.04 -8.97
CA ALA A 223 -19.07 2.91 -7.94
C ALA A 223 -17.93 3.78 -8.47
N ILE A 224 -17.01 3.21 -9.28
CA ILE A 224 -15.95 3.97 -9.94
C ILE A 224 -16.54 5.06 -10.84
N ARG A 225 -17.52 4.74 -11.68
CA ARG A 225 -18.16 5.74 -12.58
C ARG A 225 -18.84 6.86 -11.82
N ARG A 226 -19.56 6.53 -10.74
CA ARG A 226 -20.24 7.51 -9.88
C ARG A 226 -19.25 8.44 -9.19
N VAL A 227 -18.21 7.88 -8.58
CA VAL A 227 -17.17 8.63 -7.86
C VAL A 227 -16.36 9.51 -8.83
N LEU A 228 -15.99 8.99 -10.00
CA LEU A 228 -15.33 9.76 -11.07
C LEU A 228 -16.15 11.00 -11.45
N TYR A 229 -17.45 10.82 -11.70
CA TYR A 229 -18.32 11.94 -12.09
C TYR A 229 -18.47 12.97 -10.97
N LEU A 230 -18.74 12.52 -9.74
CA LEU A 230 -18.92 13.42 -8.60
C LEU A 230 -17.63 14.18 -8.27
N ALA A 231 -16.47 13.53 -8.28
CA ALA A 231 -15.17 14.17 -8.06
C ALA A 231 -14.86 15.20 -9.15
N LYS A 232 -15.17 14.88 -10.42
CA LYS A 232 -15.04 15.82 -11.55
C LYS A 232 -15.87 17.08 -11.35
N VAL A 233 -17.13 16.93 -10.96
CA VAL A 233 -18.04 18.07 -10.72
C VAL A 233 -17.63 18.86 -9.47
N ALA A 234 -17.07 18.19 -8.45
CA ALA A 234 -16.53 18.83 -7.26
C ALA A 234 -15.19 19.55 -7.51
N GLY A 235 -14.50 19.25 -8.62
CA GLY A 235 -13.18 19.79 -8.94
C GLY A 235 -12.06 19.18 -8.10
N CYS A 236 -12.27 18.00 -7.50
CA CYS A 236 -11.30 17.35 -6.62
C CYS A 236 -10.47 16.31 -7.38
N ARG A 237 -9.15 16.28 -7.11
CA ARG A 237 -8.28 15.18 -7.54
C ARG A 237 -8.69 13.89 -6.83
N LEU A 238 -8.77 12.81 -7.61
CA LEU A 238 -9.25 11.51 -7.15
C LEU A 238 -8.14 10.45 -7.27
N HIS A 239 -8.09 9.55 -6.30
CA HIS A 239 -7.34 8.31 -6.37
C HIS A 239 -8.30 7.12 -6.11
N VAL A 240 -8.40 6.20 -7.06
CA VAL A 240 -9.26 5.02 -6.93
C VAL A 240 -8.46 3.88 -6.29
N CYS A 241 -8.88 3.44 -5.10
CA CYS A 241 -8.19 2.40 -4.35
C CYS A 241 -8.39 1.01 -4.96
N HIS A 242 -7.39 0.14 -4.76
CA HIS A 242 -7.42 -1.33 -4.90
C HIS A 242 -8.35 -1.87 -6.01
N ILE A 243 -8.18 -1.40 -7.25
CA ILE A 243 -9.00 -1.87 -8.38
C ILE A 243 -8.75 -3.37 -8.60
N SER A 244 -9.83 -4.16 -8.67
CA SER A 244 -9.76 -5.61 -8.83
C SER A 244 -10.07 -6.11 -10.24
N SER A 245 -10.50 -5.23 -11.14
CA SER A 245 -10.95 -5.62 -12.48
C SER A 245 -10.39 -4.71 -13.58
N PRO A 246 -10.08 -5.26 -14.78
CA PRO A 246 -9.63 -4.45 -15.91
C PRO A 246 -10.72 -3.47 -16.38
N GLU A 247 -11.99 -3.81 -16.25
CA GLU A 247 -13.12 -2.90 -16.52
C GLU A 247 -13.13 -1.70 -15.56
N GLY A 248 -12.78 -1.91 -14.28
CA GLY A 248 -12.58 -0.81 -13.33
C GLY A 248 -11.44 0.12 -13.75
N VAL A 249 -10.31 -0.45 -14.22
CA VAL A 249 -9.18 0.32 -14.76
C VAL A 249 -9.59 1.10 -16.00
N GLU A 250 -10.37 0.50 -16.90
CA GLU A 250 -10.83 1.15 -18.15
C GLU A 250 -11.65 2.42 -17.88
N GLU A 251 -12.47 2.43 -16.82
CA GLU A 251 -13.20 3.62 -16.43
C GLU A 251 -12.28 4.76 -15.97
N VAL A 252 -11.21 4.43 -15.23
CA VAL A 252 -10.19 5.39 -14.81
C VAL A 252 -9.40 5.88 -16.04
N THR A 253 -8.94 4.98 -16.91
CA THR A 253 -8.24 5.32 -18.15
C THR A 253 -9.07 6.27 -19.02
N ARG A 254 -10.36 5.98 -19.20
CA ARG A 254 -11.31 6.82 -19.95
C ARG A 254 -11.44 8.22 -19.34
N ALA A 255 -11.53 8.31 -18.01
CA ALA A 255 -11.61 9.60 -17.32
C ALA A 255 -10.32 10.42 -17.48
N ARG A 256 -9.15 9.79 -17.36
CA ARG A 256 -7.84 10.45 -17.59
C ARG A 256 -7.69 10.96 -19.00
N GLN A 257 -8.05 10.15 -20.01
CA GLN A 257 -8.07 10.58 -21.41
C GLN A 257 -9.04 11.74 -21.66
N GLY A 258 -10.11 11.84 -20.86
CA GLY A 258 -11.03 12.98 -20.83
C GLY A 258 -10.51 14.21 -20.08
N GLY A 259 -9.25 14.21 -19.63
CA GLY A 259 -8.60 15.32 -18.94
C GLY A 259 -8.87 15.42 -17.43
N GLN A 260 -9.49 14.39 -16.82
CA GLN A 260 -9.69 14.36 -15.38
C GLN A 260 -8.39 14.01 -14.65
N ASP A 261 -8.08 14.74 -13.57
CA ASP A 261 -6.97 14.42 -12.66
C ASP A 261 -7.38 13.27 -11.72
N VAL A 262 -7.16 12.05 -12.21
CA VAL A 262 -7.42 10.81 -11.48
C VAL A 262 -6.26 9.83 -11.65
N THR A 263 -5.94 9.13 -10.56
CA THR A 263 -5.01 7.99 -10.54
C THR A 263 -5.69 6.77 -9.92
N CYS A 264 -5.09 5.60 -10.06
CA CYS A 264 -5.54 4.39 -9.40
C CYS A 264 -4.39 3.51 -8.93
N GLU A 265 -4.69 2.68 -7.95
CA GLU A 265 -3.81 1.64 -7.45
C GLU A 265 -4.46 0.26 -7.60
N SER A 266 -3.63 -0.77 -7.54
CA SER A 266 -4.07 -2.14 -7.33
C SER A 266 -3.09 -2.84 -6.38
N CYS A 267 -3.32 -4.11 -6.07
CA CYS A 267 -2.62 -4.83 -5.02
C CYS A 267 -2.08 -6.16 -5.54
N PRO A 268 -0.94 -6.66 -5.04
CA PRO A 268 -0.33 -7.91 -5.51
C PRO A 268 -1.30 -9.10 -5.55
N HIS A 269 -2.24 -9.20 -4.60
CA HIS A 269 -3.21 -10.29 -4.57
C HIS A 269 -4.14 -10.35 -5.79
N TYR A 270 -4.41 -9.24 -6.49
CA TYR A 270 -5.17 -9.26 -7.75
C TYR A 270 -4.33 -9.71 -8.97
N PHE A 271 -3.01 -9.82 -8.82
CA PHE A 271 -2.09 -10.22 -9.89
C PHE A 271 -1.55 -11.63 -9.72
N VAL A 272 -1.53 -12.15 -8.49
CA VAL A 272 -0.79 -13.37 -8.14
C VAL A 272 -1.65 -14.45 -7.49
N LEU A 273 -2.92 -14.12 -7.21
CA LEU A 273 -3.97 -15.04 -6.78
C LEU A 273 -5.17 -14.92 -7.71
N ASP A 274 -5.88 -16.03 -7.90
CA ASP A 274 -7.19 -16.08 -8.56
C ASP A 274 -8.25 -16.71 -7.62
N THR A 275 -9.51 -16.76 -8.06
CA THR A 275 -10.61 -17.30 -7.25
C THR A 275 -10.42 -18.77 -6.87
N ASP A 276 -9.84 -19.60 -7.75
CA ASP A 276 -9.60 -21.01 -7.45
C ASP A 276 -8.56 -21.15 -6.32
N GLN A 277 -7.48 -20.37 -6.39
CA GLN A 277 -6.47 -20.32 -5.32
C GLN A 277 -7.04 -19.73 -4.02
N PHE A 278 -7.94 -18.75 -4.12
CA PHE A 278 -8.67 -18.24 -2.96
C PHE A 278 -9.54 -19.33 -2.32
N GLU A 279 -10.26 -20.14 -3.09
CA GLU A 279 -11.03 -21.28 -2.56
C GLU A 279 -10.12 -22.27 -1.79
N GLU A 280 -8.93 -22.57 -2.32
CA GLU A 280 -7.94 -23.45 -1.67
C GLU A 280 -7.36 -22.84 -0.38
N ILE A 281 -7.01 -21.55 -0.40
CA ILE A 281 -6.43 -20.84 0.75
C ILE A 281 -7.47 -20.58 1.84
N GLY A 282 -8.72 -20.36 1.44
CA GLY A 282 -9.83 -20.03 2.33
C GLY A 282 -9.80 -18.58 2.84
N THR A 283 -10.27 -18.39 4.07
CA THR A 283 -10.60 -17.06 4.63
C THR A 283 -9.42 -16.08 4.70
N LEU A 284 -8.18 -16.55 4.67
CA LEU A 284 -6.98 -15.71 4.63
C LEU A 284 -6.82 -14.93 3.32
N ALA A 285 -7.41 -15.41 2.21
CA ALA A 285 -7.42 -14.72 0.92
C ALA A 285 -8.71 -13.92 0.66
N LYS A 286 -9.66 -13.92 1.61
CA LYS A 286 -10.85 -13.06 1.53
C LYS A 286 -10.46 -11.58 1.68
N CYS A 287 -10.83 -10.75 0.70
CA CYS A 287 -10.68 -9.29 0.70
C CYS A 287 -11.86 -8.61 -0.03
N SER A 288 -11.93 -7.28 0.03
CA SER A 288 -12.90 -6.44 -0.69
C SER A 288 -12.15 -5.30 -1.36
N PRO A 289 -12.22 -5.13 -2.69
CA PRO A 289 -12.91 -5.99 -3.67
C PRO A 289 -12.38 -7.44 -3.70
N PRO A 290 -13.12 -8.41 -4.31
CA PRO A 290 -12.72 -9.81 -4.28
C PRO A 290 -11.61 -10.14 -5.29
N ILE A 291 -10.79 -11.16 -4.98
CA ILE A 291 -9.88 -11.79 -5.94
C ILE A 291 -10.70 -12.46 -7.04
N ARG A 292 -10.47 -12.05 -8.29
CA ARG A 292 -11.21 -12.50 -9.47
C ARG A 292 -10.61 -13.77 -10.09
N ASP A 293 -11.27 -14.28 -11.13
CA ASP A 293 -10.79 -15.44 -11.87
C ASP A 293 -9.48 -15.14 -12.62
N GLN A 294 -8.87 -16.21 -13.16
CA GLN A 294 -7.61 -16.12 -13.88
C GLN A 294 -7.70 -15.27 -15.16
N GLN A 295 -8.86 -15.21 -15.83
CA GLN A 295 -9.04 -14.39 -17.03
C GLN A 295 -8.99 -12.91 -16.67
N ASN A 296 -9.63 -12.52 -15.57
CA ASN A 296 -9.54 -11.18 -15.03
C ASN A 296 -8.10 -10.83 -14.63
N GLN A 297 -7.39 -11.75 -13.95
CA GLN A 297 -5.98 -11.59 -13.59
C GLN A 297 -5.10 -11.33 -14.83
N GLN A 298 -5.33 -12.03 -15.95
CA GLN A 298 -4.62 -11.77 -17.21
C GLN A 298 -4.88 -10.33 -17.71
N GLY A 299 -6.13 -9.88 -17.69
CA GLY A 299 -6.50 -8.51 -18.04
C GLY A 299 -5.82 -7.48 -17.13
N MET A 300 -5.76 -7.73 -15.82
CA MET A 300 -5.04 -6.86 -14.87
C MET A 300 -3.55 -6.74 -15.22
N TRP A 301 -2.88 -7.86 -15.55
CA TRP A 301 -1.49 -7.82 -16.01
C TRP A 301 -1.32 -6.96 -17.27
N GLU A 302 -2.21 -7.08 -18.26
CA GLU A 302 -2.17 -6.22 -19.46
C GLU A 302 -2.27 -4.73 -19.08
N LYS A 303 -3.22 -4.37 -18.20
CA LYS A 303 -3.38 -2.99 -17.71
C LYS A 303 -2.14 -2.48 -16.97
N LEU A 304 -1.50 -3.32 -16.16
CA LEU A 304 -0.28 -2.96 -15.44
C LEU A 304 0.89 -2.70 -16.40
N PHE A 305 1.11 -3.58 -17.39
CA PHE A 305 2.18 -3.42 -18.38
C PHE A 305 1.94 -2.24 -19.33
N ASN A 306 0.68 -1.87 -19.59
CA ASN A 306 0.32 -0.70 -20.37
C ASN A 306 0.45 0.63 -19.61
N GLY A 307 0.78 0.59 -18.32
CA GLY A 307 0.90 1.79 -17.49
C GLY A 307 -0.44 2.46 -17.17
N GLU A 308 -1.53 1.70 -17.19
CA GLU A 308 -2.87 2.20 -16.85
C GLU A 308 -3.14 2.19 -15.34
N ILE A 309 -2.35 1.45 -14.56
CA ILE A 309 -2.36 1.41 -13.10
C ILE A 309 -1.14 2.17 -12.58
N ASP A 310 -1.35 3.16 -11.71
CA ASP A 310 -0.27 4.06 -11.30
C ASP A 310 0.67 3.43 -10.27
N CYS A 311 0.14 2.72 -9.27
CA CYS A 311 0.97 2.13 -8.23
C CYS A 311 0.42 0.81 -7.69
N LEU A 312 1.33 0.02 -7.12
CA LEU A 312 1.01 -1.20 -6.40
C LEU A 312 1.16 -0.96 -4.90
N VAL A 313 0.13 -1.36 -4.15
CA VAL A 313 0.03 -1.17 -2.70
C VAL A 313 -0.34 -2.47 -2.01
N SER A 314 -0.11 -2.57 -0.72
CA SER A 314 -0.39 -3.82 0.00
C SER A 314 -1.87 -4.05 0.27
N ASP A 315 -2.61 -2.98 0.56
CA ASP A 315 -3.88 -3.04 1.30
C ASP A 315 -3.77 -3.99 2.50
N HIS A 316 -2.65 -3.88 3.23
CA HIS A 316 -2.38 -4.73 4.37
C HIS A 316 -3.44 -4.49 5.42
N SER A 317 -4.27 -5.50 5.60
CA SER A 317 -5.41 -5.45 6.49
C SER A 317 -5.36 -6.74 7.31
N PRO A 318 -4.61 -6.75 8.42
CA PRO A 318 -4.52 -7.87 9.36
C PRO A 318 -5.69 -7.85 10.34
N CYS A 319 -6.02 -9.02 10.88
CA CYS A 319 -7.00 -9.15 11.96
C CYS A 319 -6.64 -10.32 12.89
N PRO A 320 -7.26 -10.41 14.08
CA PRO A 320 -7.14 -11.57 14.94
C PRO A 320 -7.63 -12.86 14.23
N PRO A 321 -6.97 -14.01 14.43
CA PRO A 321 -7.31 -15.26 13.76
C PRO A 321 -8.76 -15.73 14.00
N GLU A 322 -9.33 -15.42 15.17
CA GLU A 322 -10.72 -15.72 15.50
C GLU A 322 -11.72 -15.06 14.55
N MET A 323 -11.37 -13.91 13.97
CA MET A 323 -12.21 -13.22 12.98
C MET A 323 -12.08 -13.84 11.59
N LYS A 324 -11.06 -14.67 11.35
CA LYS A 324 -10.90 -15.48 10.13
C LYS A 324 -11.53 -16.87 10.24
N ALA A 325 -12.11 -17.23 11.38
CA ALA A 325 -12.81 -18.49 11.56
C ALA A 325 -14.19 -18.49 10.89
N GLY A 326 -14.76 -19.67 10.67
CA GLY A 326 -16.07 -19.84 10.04
C GLY A 326 -16.00 -19.92 8.52
N ASN A 327 -17.14 -19.72 7.83
CA ASN A 327 -17.21 -19.76 6.38
C ASN A 327 -16.76 -18.43 5.75
N ILE A 328 -16.50 -18.44 4.43
CA ILE A 328 -16.02 -17.27 3.69
C ILE A 328 -16.96 -16.06 3.85
N MET A 329 -18.28 -16.26 3.84
CA MET A 329 -19.24 -15.15 3.91
C MET A 329 -19.25 -14.43 5.27
N GLN A 330 -18.85 -15.12 6.35
CA GLN A 330 -18.84 -14.60 7.72
C GLN A 330 -17.47 -14.06 8.16
N ALA A 331 -16.38 -14.70 7.72
CA ALA A 331 -15.03 -14.32 8.11
C ALA A 331 -14.72 -12.86 7.74
N TRP A 332 -13.89 -12.18 8.52
CA TRP A 332 -13.48 -10.81 8.22
C TRP A 332 -12.64 -10.76 6.93
N GLY A 333 -12.89 -9.74 6.09
CA GLY A 333 -12.19 -9.55 4.82
C GLY A 333 -10.98 -8.62 4.98
N GLY A 334 -9.82 -9.07 4.50
CA GLY A 334 -8.56 -8.32 4.51
C GLY A 334 -7.35 -9.25 4.41
N ILE A 335 -6.31 -8.81 3.70
CA ILE A 335 -5.12 -9.62 3.40
C ILE A 335 -3.93 -9.17 4.23
N ALA A 336 -3.31 -10.11 4.95
CA ALA A 336 -2.04 -9.89 5.62
C ALA A 336 -0.86 -10.05 4.63
N GLY A 337 -0.57 -8.99 3.86
CA GLY A 337 0.39 -9.02 2.74
C GLY A 337 1.54 -8.02 2.76
N LEU A 338 1.69 -7.17 3.78
CA LEU A 338 2.67 -6.06 3.81
C LEU A 338 4.11 -6.52 3.52
N GLN A 339 4.54 -7.62 4.14
CA GLN A 339 5.90 -8.14 4.03
C GLN A 339 6.22 -8.76 2.66
N SER A 340 5.19 -9.08 1.85
CA SER A 340 5.31 -9.89 0.65
C SER A 340 5.04 -9.11 -0.64
N CYS A 341 4.97 -7.78 -0.59
CA CYS A 341 4.68 -6.99 -1.78
C CYS A 341 5.85 -6.97 -2.75
N MET A 342 7.05 -6.62 -2.27
CA MET A 342 8.20 -6.36 -3.13
C MET A 342 8.76 -7.62 -3.79
N ASP A 343 9.01 -8.69 -3.03
CA ASP A 343 9.64 -9.90 -3.53
C ASP A 343 8.69 -10.72 -4.43
N VAL A 344 7.42 -10.83 -4.07
CA VAL A 344 6.39 -11.46 -4.92
C VAL A 344 6.24 -10.69 -6.22
N MET A 345 6.11 -9.36 -6.20
CA MET A 345 5.96 -8.59 -7.43
C MET A 345 7.24 -8.56 -8.25
N PHE A 346 8.42 -8.57 -7.62
CA PHE A 346 9.68 -8.67 -8.34
C PHE A 346 9.77 -10.01 -9.09
N ASP A 347 9.45 -11.12 -8.43
CA ASP A 347 9.40 -12.44 -9.06
C ASP A 347 8.36 -12.50 -10.19
N GLU A 348 7.13 -12.07 -9.92
CA GLU A 348 6.02 -12.20 -10.88
C GLU A 348 6.11 -11.22 -12.06
N ALA A 349 6.45 -9.96 -11.81
CA ALA A 349 6.50 -8.94 -12.86
C ALA A 349 7.84 -8.93 -13.59
N VAL A 350 8.96 -8.90 -12.86
CA VAL A 350 10.29 -8.76 -13.46
C VAL A 350 10.81 -10.11 -13.94
N GLN A 351 10.93 -11.11 -13.06
CA GLN A 351 11.57 -12.37 -13.42
C GLN A 351 10.71 -13.22 -14.37
N LYS A 352 9.41 -13.36 -14.09
CA LYS A 352 8.50 -14.23 -14.86
C LYS A 352 7.91 -13.57 -16.10
N ARG A 353 7.70 -12.25 -16.10
CA ARG A 353 7.01 -11.52 -17.18
C ARG A 353 7.88 -10.47 -17.89
N GLY A 354 9.12 -10.27 -17.47
CA GLY A 354 10.08 -9.42 -18.17
C GLY A 354 9.82 -7.92 -18.02
N MET A 355 9.14 -7.48 -16.94
CA MET A 355 8.99 -6.06 -16.63
C MET A 355 10.36 -5.41 -16.42
N SER A 356 10.58 -4.25 -17.03
CA SER A 356 11.83 -3.49 -16.81
C SER A 356 11.96 -3.03 -15.36
N LEU A 357 13.19 -3.02 -14.83
CA LEU A 357 13.47 -2.57 -13.47
C LEU A 357 12.99 -1.13 -13.19
N PRO A 358 13.16 -0.13 -14.09
CA PRO A 358 12.61 1.22 -13.87
C PRO A 358 11.09 1.25 -13.76
N LEU A 359 10.37 0.43 -14.55
CA LEU A 359 8.91 0.35 -14.44
C LEU A 359 8.49 -0.27 -13.10
N PHE A 360 9.19 -1.33 -12.65
CA PHE A 360 8.98 -1.91 -11.33
C PHE A 360 9.16 -0.86 -10.22
N ALA A 361 10.26 -0.10 -10.22
CA ALA A 361 10.48 0.96 -9.22
C ALA A 361 9.42 2.08 -9.29
N LYS A 362 8.91 2.41 -10.49
CA LYS A 362 7.81 3.38 -10.62
C LYS A 362 6.53 2.89 -9.94
N LEU A 363 6.13 1.65 -10.23
CA LEU A 363 4.91 1.05 -9.68
C LEU A 363 4.98 0.84 -8.16
N MET A 364 6.13 0.44 -7.64
CA MET A 364 6.30 0.14 -6.21
C MET A 364 6.67 1.37 -5.35
N ALA A 365 7.14 2.46 -5.95
CA ALA A 365 7.67 3.57 -5.15
C ALA A 365 7.46 4.95 -5.78
N THR A 366 7.99 5.19 -6.98
CA THR A 366 8.07 6.56 -7.53
C THR A 366 6.71 7.19 -7.77
N ASN A 367 5.77 6.44 -8.35
CA ASN A 367 4.45 6.97 -8.68
C ASN A 367 3.65 7.29 -7.42
N ALA A 368 3.69 6.44 -6.38
CA ALA A 368 3.08 6.73 -5.10
C ALA A 368 3.67 7.98 -4.44
N ALA A 369 5.00 8.12 -4.44
CA ALA A 369 5.66 9.31 -3.92
C ALA A 369 5.24 10.58 -4.67
N ASP A 370 5.17 10.53 -6.00
CA ASP A 370 4.75 11.66 -6.83
C ASP A 370 3.25 11.98 -6.62
N ILE A 371 2.38 10.97 -6.51
CA ILE A 371 0.94 11.13 -6.33
C ILE A 371 0.60 11.86 -5.02
N PHE A 372 1.31 11.52 -3.95
CA PHE A 372 1.06 12.03 -2.59
C PHE A 372 2.06 13.11 -2.17
N GLY A 373 2.88 13.61 -3.10
CA GLY A 373 3.79 14.73 -2.85
C GLY A 373 4.91 14.44 -1.84
N LEU A 374 5.35 13.18 -1.75
CA LEU A 374 6.44 12.74 -0.87
C LEU A 374 7.80 13.07 -1.49
N LYS A 375 8.18 14.35 -1.46
CA LYS A 375 9.30 14.91 -2.24
C LYS A 375 10.62 14.18 -2.02
N GLN A 376 10.86 13.63 -0.83
CA GLN A 376 12.13 13.00 -0.48
C GLN A 376 12.18 11.49 -0.78
N LYS A 377 11.05 10.87 -1.14
CA LYS A 377 10.90 9.40 -1.19
C LYS A 377 10.82 8.84 -2.60
N GLY A 378 10.93 7.52 -2.71
CA GLY A 378 10.58 6.72 -3.89
C GLY A 378 11.47 6.91 -5.12
N ARG A 379 12.66 7.51 -4.98
CA ARG A 379 13.55 7.80 -6.11
C ARG A 379 15.03 7.75 -5.69
N ILE A 380 15.84 6.99 -6.42
CA ILE A 380 17.30 7.01 -6.27
C ILE A 380 17.84 8.18 -7.11
N ALA A 381 17.93 9.36 -6.50
CA ALA A 381 18.47 10.57 -7.13
C ALA A 381 19.16 11.46 -6.07
N PRO A 382 20.16 12.28 -6.45
CA PRO A 382 20.83 13.18 -5.51
C PRO A 382 19.85 14.08 -4.74
N GLY A 383 20.09 14.22 -3.44
CA GLY A 383 19.27 15.01 -2.51
C GLY A 383 18.07 14.28 -1.91
N LYS A 384 17.63 13.16 -2.50
CA LYS A 384 16.57 12.31 -1.95
C LYS A 384 17.05 11.59 -0.69
N ASP A 385 16.11 11.12 0.12
CA ASP A 385 16.45 10.28 1.26
C ASP A 385 17.07 8.96 0.79
N ALA A 386 18.07 8.48 1.53
CA ALA A 386 18.79 7.25 1.25
C ALA A 386 17.99 6.03 1.70
N ASP A 387 16.86 5.81 1.01
CA ASP A 387 15.88 4.75 1.27
C ASP A 387 15.96 3.69 0.17
N PHE A 388 16.50 2.53 0.52
CA PHE A 388 16.81 1.47 -0.44
C PHE A 388 16.30 0.11 0.03
N VAL A 389 16.05 -0.77 -0.94
CA VAL A 389 15.94 -2.20 -0.71
C VAL A 389 16.90 -2.94 -1.64
N PHE A 390 17.60 -3.92 -1.09
CA PHE A 390 18.47 -4.82 -1.83
C PHE A 390 17.72 -6.10 -2.10
N ILE A 391 17.62 -6.47 -3.36
CA ILE A 391 16.91 -7.66 -3.84
C ILE A 391 17.96 -8.59 -4.45
N GLN A 392 18.01 -9.82 -3.96
CA GLN A 392 18.76 -10.90 -4.58
C GLN A 392 17.86 -11.58 -5.63
N PRO A 393 18.10 -11.36 -6.94
CA PRO A 393 17.38 -12.07 -7.99
C PRO A 393 17.78 -13.55 -8.00
N ASP A 394 16.91 -14.36 -8.61
CA ASP A 394 17.10 -15.80 -8.84
C ASP A 394 17.45 -16.61 -7.57
N SER A 395 16.96 -16.15 -6.43
CA SER A 395 17.18 -16.78 -5.13
C SER A 395 15.84 -17.17 -4.52
N LYS A 396 15.49 -18.44 -4.69
CA LYS A 396 14.19 -18.96 -4.28
C LYS A 396 14.11 -19.19 -2.78
N TYR A 397 12.93 -18.97 -2.21
CA TYR A 397 12.57 -19.47 -0.89
C TYR A 397 11.07 -19.77 -0.82
N ILE A 398 10.65 -20.50 0.21
CA ILE A 398 9.24 -20.74 0.50
C ILE A 398 8.91 -19.90 1.72
N LEU A 399 7.91 -19.02 1.61
CA LEU A 399 7.47 -18.20 2.73
C LEU A 399 6.79 -19.08 3.79
N LYS A 400 7.22 -18.96 5.05
CA LYS A 400 6.65 -19.67 6.18
C LYS A 400 6.06 -18.70 7.19
N ASN A 401 5.17 -19.20 8.06
CA ASN A 401 4.65 -18.42 9.17
C ASN A 401 5.76 -17.86 10.08
N GLU A 402 6.84 -18.62 10.30
CA GLU A 402 7.97 -18.19 11.13
C GLU A 402 8.70 -16.95 10.59
N ASP A 403 8.64 -16.74 9.28
CA ASP A 403 9.23 -15.59 8.62
C ASP A 403 8.42 -14.29 8.81
N LEU A 404 7.16 -14.37 9.23
CA LEU A 404 6.27 -13.21 9.35
C LEU A 404 6.55 -12.43 10.65
N GLU A 405 6.64 -11.10 10.52
CA GLU A 405 6.79 -10.16 11.66
C GLU A 405 5.45 -9.54 12.10
N TYR A 406 4.33 -9.90 11.45
CA TYR A 406 2.99 -9.47 11.84
C TYR A 406 2.66 -9.86 13.28
N ARG A 407 1.70 -9.17 13.90
CA ARG A 407 1.15 -9.55 15.21
C ARG A 407 0.68 -11.00 15.22
N HIS A 408 -0.03 -11.39 14.17
CA HIS A 408 -0.51 -12.74 13.93
C HIS A 408 0.21 -13.33 12.73
N LYS A 409 0.99 -14.38 12.94
CA LYS A 409 1.86 -14.99 11.93
C LYS A 409 1.06 -15.83 10.92
N VAL A 410 0.20 -15.18 10.15
CA VAL A 410 -0.62 -15.75 9.09
C VAL A 410 -0.59 -14.87 7.84
N SER A 411 -0.68 -15.47 6.67
CA SER A 411 -0.78 -14.78 5.39
C SER A 411 -1.29 -15.75 4.32
N PRO A 412 -2.08 -15.30 3.33
CA PRO A 412 -2.42 -16.14 2.18
C PRO A 412 -1.21 -16.53 1.32
N TYR A 413 -0.06 -15.88 1.51
CA TYR A 413 1.17 -16.18 0.77
C TYR A 413 2.04 -17.26 1.43
N VAL A 414 1.70 -17.73 2.63
CA VAL A 414 2.46 -18.81 3.29
C VAL A 414 2.38 -20.09 2.46
N GLY A 415 3.52 -20.74 2.25
CA GLY A 415 3.67 -21.87 1.35
C GLY A 415 3.99 -21.48 -0.10
N ARG A 416 3.89 -20.20 -0.47
CA ARG A 416 4.30 -19.72 -1.80
C ARG A 416 5.82 -19.82 -1.95
N THR A 417 6.27 -20.34 -3.10
CA THR A 417 7.66 -20.22 -3.54
C THR A 417 7.86 -18.87 -4.22
N ILE A 418 8.75 -18.04 -3.68
CA ILE A 418 9.06 -16.70 -4.20
C ILE A 418 10.47 -16.72 -4.80
N GLY A 419 10.61 -16.19 -6.02
CA GLY A 419 11.80 -16.29 -6.88
C GLY A 419 12.98 -15.38 -6.55
N ALA A 420 12.78 -14.44 -5.63
CA ALA A 420 13.77 -13.48 -5.17
C ALA A 420 13.67 -13.26 -3.65
N ARG A 421 14.70 -12.65 -3.06
CA ARG A 421 14.76 -12.37 -1.62
C ARG A 421 15.19 -10.95 -1.35
N ILE A 422 14.55 -10.31 -0.38
CA ILE A 422 15.02 -9.06 0.19
C ILE A 422 16.19 -9.36 1.13
N THR A 423 17.36 -8.82 0.84
CA THR A 423 18.58 -9.06 1.62
C THR A 423 18.83 -7.96 2.64
N LYS A 424 18.54 -6.71 2.29
CA LYS A 424 18.67 -5.54 3.18
C LYS A 424 17.62 -4.48 2.88
N THR A 425 17.20 -3.77 3.91
CA THR A 425 16.39 -2.56 3.80
C THR A 425 17.07 -1.44 4.55
N ILE A 426 17.25 -0.30 3.88
CA ILE A 426 17.97 0.86 4.36
C ILE A 426 16.99 2.02 4.43
N LEU A 427 16.93 2.70 5.57
CA LEU A 427 16.10 3.89 5.79
C LEU A 427 16.99 5.03 6.24
N ARG A 428 16.95 6.14 5.47
CA ARG A 428 17.73 7.36 5.69
C ARG A 428 19.19 7.01 5.97
N GLY A 429 19.76 6.13 5.15
CA GLY A 429 21.17 5.73 5.18
C GLY A 429 21.56 4.64 6.17
N ASP A 430 20.67 4.21 7.07
CA ASP A 430 20.96 3.14 8.04
C ASP A 430 20.24 1.85 7.68
N VAL A 431 20.93 0.71 7.81
CA VAL A 431 20.33 -0.62 7.65
C VAL A 431 19.32 -0.84 8.79
N ILE A 432 18.03 -0.96 8.45
CA ILE A 432 16.96 -1.24 9.41
C ILE A 432 16.50 -2.69 9.37
N TYR A 433 16.78 -3.40 8.28
CA TYR A 433 16.62 -4.84 8.16
C TYR A 433 17.78 -5.45 7.39
N ASP A 434 18.23 -6.61 7.85
CA ASP A 434 19.26 -7.44 7.25
C ASP A 434 18.82 -8.89 7.36
N ILE A 435 18.80 -9.63 6.25
CA ILE A 435 18.35 -11.03 6.24
C ILE A 435 19.18 -11.93 7.18
N GLU A 436 20.44 -11.56 7.45
CA GLU A 436 21.32 -12.33 8.34
C GLU A 436 21.26 -11.87 9.80
N GLN A 437 20.97 -10.59 10.05
CA GLN A 437 21.04 -9.98 11.39
C GLN A 437 19.67 -9.60 11.97
N GLY A 438 18.59 -9.68 11.18
CA GLY A 438 17.27 -9.21 11.56
C GLY A 438 17.20 -7.69 11.56
N PHE A 439 16.92 -7.08 12.71
CA PHE A 439 16.71 -5.63 12.87
C PHE A 439 17.85 -5.04 13.72
N PRO A 440 18.91 -4.52 13.09
CA PRO A 440 20.17 -4.20 13.80
C PRO A 440 20.10 -2.89 14.60
N VAL A 441 19.07 -2.06 14.40
CA VAL A 441 18.91 -0.76 15.07
C VAL A 441 17.55 -0.66 15.75
N SER A 442 17.46 0.18 16.79
CA SER A 442 16.19 0.54 17.40
C SER A 442 15.28 1.28 16.39
N PRO A 443 13.94 1.25 16.59
CA PRO A 443 13.00 1.99 15.75
C PRO A 443 13.42 3.45 15.57
N LYS A 444 13.54 3.87 14.32
CA LYS A 444 14.03 5.21 13.92
C LYS A 444 13.17 5.88 12.85
N GLY A 445 12.06 5.25 12.46
CA GLY A 445 11.08 5.78 11.54
C GLY A 445 10.42 7.05 12.08
N GLN A 446 9.98 7.91 11.16
CA GLN A 446 9.40 9.20 11.46
C GLN A 446 8.06 9.37 10.72
N PHE A 447 7.14 10.12 11.32
CA PHE A 447 5.99 10.59 10.58
C PHE A 447 6.42 11.60 9.51
N ILE A 448 5.79 11.51 8.34
CA ILE A 448 5.99 12.44 7.24
C ILE A 448 4.71 13.28 7.11
N LEU A 449 4.84 14.58 7.38
CA LEU A 449 3.75 15.55 7.25
C LEU A 449 4.05 16.49 6.10
N LYS A 450 3.08 16.66 5.19
CA LYS A 450 3.20 17.38 3.90
C LYS A 450 3.86 18.76 4.03
N HIS A 451 3.52 19.52 5.07
CA HIS A 451 4.02 20.88 5.30
C HIS A 451 5.42 20.96 5.92
N GLN A 452 6.03 19.82 6.24
CA GLN A 452 7.37 19.71 6.83
C GLN A 452 8.44 19.21 5.83
N GLN A 453 8.08 19.00 4.56
CA GLN A 453 8.90 18.33 3.53
C GLN A 453 9.66 19.22 2.54
#